data_AF-A0ABD5SCA8-F1
#
_entry.id   AF-A0ABD5SCA8-F1
#
_cell.length_a   1.000
_cell.length_b   1.000
_cell.length_c   1.000
_cell.angle_alpha   90.00
_cell.angle_beta   90.00
_cell.angle_gamma   90.00
#
_symmetry.space_group_name_H-M   'P 1'
#
loop_
_entity.id
_entity.type
_entity.pdbx_description
1 polymer ?
#
loop_
_entity_poly.entity_id
_entity_poly.type
_entity_poly.pdbx_seq_one_letter_code
_entity_poly.pdbx_strand_id
1 'polypeptide(L)'
;MVTFLAGGTGTPKLLDGATRVWDSEQVSVVANTGDDVELGGHLVCPDVDTVLFAGGGVLDRETWWGIADDTTATHAELVRLADAAGLETGPRYLDDAAQTTGREIARWRRFSGVAEFMEIGDRDRAVHVTRTSLLDEGHTLTEVTGTLADAFDLDVDLLPMSDDPVATLIHTEAGETIHFQEYWVDRRGEPGVADVEFRGAADAEP
;
A
#
# COMPACT_ATOMS: atom_id res chain seq x y z
N MET A 1 -7.89 17.40 -19.78
CA MET A 1 -7.80 16.13 -19.03
C MET A 1 -6.49 15.47 -19.37
N VAL A 2 -5.65 15.24 -18.36
CA VAL A 2 -4.36 14.55 -18.42
C VAL A 2 -4.38 13.42 -17.40
N THR A 3 -3.84 12.26 -17.77
CA THR A 3 -3.83 11.08 -16.90
C THR A 3 -2.40 10.70 -16.56
N PHE A 4 -2.11 10.52 -15.28
CA PHE A 4 -0.83 10.03 -14.78
C PHE A 4 -0.99 8.59 -14.28
N LEU A 5 -0.02 7.74 -14.60
CA LEU A 5 0.14 6.44 -13.95
C LEU A 5 1.09 6.63 -12.76
N ALA A 6 0.63 6.28 -11.57
CA ALA A 6 1.35 6.51 -10.33
C ALA A 6 1.89 5.22 -9.72
N GLY A 7 3.13 5.29 -9.24
CA GLY A 7 3.79 4.23 -8.51
C GLY A 7 5.07 4.73 -7.83
N GLY A 8 5.29 4.30 -6.60
CA GLY A 8 6.41 4.69 -5.75
C GLY A 8 6.47 6.19 -5.43
N THR A 9 7.63 6.61 -4.91
CA THR A 9 7.85 7.99 -4.43
C THR A 9 8.13 9.01 -5.54
N GLY A 10 8.24 8.56 -6.81
CA GLY A 10 8.54 9.41 -7.96
C GLY A 10 7.32 10.21 -8.44
N THR A 11 6.17 9.56 -8.52
CA THR A 11 4.94 10.20 -9.02
C THR A 11 4.41 11.35 -8.15
N PRO A 12 4.35 11.29 -6.81
CA PRO A 12 3.93 12.45 -6.01
C PRO A 12 4.82 13.68 -6.24
N LYS A 13 6.12 13.49 -6.51
CA LYS A 13 7.04 14.60 -6.87
C LYS A 13 6.69 15.22 -8.22
N LEU A 14 6.32 14.39 -9.20
CA LEU A 14 5.86 14.86 -10.50
C LEU A 14 4.52 15.58 -10.40
N LEU A 15 3.58 15.05 -9.61
CA LEU A 15 2.25 15.63 -9.40
C LEU A 15 2.33 17.00 -8.71
N ASP A 16 3.23 17.21 -7.73
CA ASP A 16 3.47 18.54 -7.11
C ASP A 16 3.90 19.61 -8.12
N GLY A 17 4.54 19.20 -9.22
CA GLY A 17 4.85 20.06 -10.35
C GLY A 17 3.70 20.18 -11.36
N ALA A 18 2.98 19.08 -11.61
CA ALA A 18 1.93 19.00 -12.63
C ALA A 18 0.76 19.94 -12.33
N THR A 19 0.35 20.07 -11.07
CA THR A 19 -0.75 20.96 -10.65
C THR A 19 -0.44 22.46 -10.83
N ARG A 20 0.80 22.80 -11.19
CA ARG A 20 1.21 24.17 -11.58
C ARG A 20 1.03 24.46 -13.07
N VAL A 21 0.78 23.42 -13.87
CA VAL A 21 0.66 23.48 -15.33
C VAL A 21 -0.76 23.14 -15.78
N TRP A 22 -1.41 22.20 -15.09
CA TRP A 22 -2.79 21.79 -15.33
C TRP A 22 -3.63 22.11 -14.10
N ASP A 23 -4.88 22.54 -14.31
CA ASP A 23 -5.86 22.63 -13.24
C ASP A 23 -6.10 21.23 -12.67
N SER A 24 -6.09 21.10 -11.34
CA SER A 24 -6.19 19.81 -10.64
C SER A 24 -7.44 19.02 -11.04
N GLU A 25 -8.58 19.69 -11.26
CA GLU A 25 -9.84 19.08 -11.74
C GLU A 25 -9.71 18.40 -13.13
N GLN A 26 -8.64 18.69 -13.87
CA GLN A 26 -8.34 18.08 -15.16
C GLN A 26 -7.29 16.97 -15.06
N VAL A 27 -6.84 16.62 -13.87
CA VAL A 27 -5.82 15.60 -13.62
C VAL A 27 -6.50 14.35 -13.06
N SER A 28 -6.35 13.24 -13.78
CA SER A 28 -6.64 11.91 -13.24
C SER A 28 -5.34 11.19 -12.92
N VAL A 29 -5.34 10.42 -11.84
CA VAL A 29 -4.21 9.61 -11.37
C VAL A 29 -4.66 8.18 -11.21
N VAL A 30 -4.03 7.26 -11.93
CA VAL A 30 -4.25 5.81 -11.78
C VAL A 30 -3.08 5.23 -11.00
N ALA A 31 -3.30 4.87 -9.75
CA ALA A 31 -2.29 4.38 -8.83
C ALA A 31 -2.12 2.86 -8.91
N ASN A 32 -0.86 2.41 -8.92
CA ASN A 32 -0.49 1.00 -8.83
C ASN A 32 -1.07 0.36 -7.56
N THR A 33 -1.60 -0.86 -7.69
CA THR A 33 -2.08 -1.69 -6.56
C THR A 33 -1.29 -2.99 -6.41
N GLY A 34 -0.26 -3.21 -7.23
CA GLY A 34 0.59 -4.40 -7.18
C GLY A 34 1.43 -4.50 -5.90
N ASP A 35 1.59 -3.39 -5.19
CA ASP A 35 2.39 -3.26 -3.98
C ASP A 35 1.53 -3.30 -2.70
N ASP A 36 0.21 -3.42 -2.86
CA ASP A 36 -0.75 -3.49 -1.76
C ASP A 36 -0.52 -4.74 -0.92
N VAL A 37 -0.73 -4.65 0.39
CA VAL A 37 -0.62 -5.80 1.30
C VAL A 37 -1.75 -5.79 2.33
N GLU A 38 -2.19 -6.97 2.77
CA GLU A 38 -2.94 -7.08 4.01
C GLU A 38 -1.95 -7.31 5.16
N LEU A 39 -1.83 -6.35 6.07
CA LEU A 39 -0.94 -6.42 7.23
C LEU A 39 -1.78 -6.37 8.50
N GLY A 40 -1.73 -7.45 9.30
CA GLY A 40 -2.53 -7.54 10.52
C GLY A 40 -4.04 -7.50 10.29
N GLY A 41 -4.49 -7.91 9.10
CA GLY A 41 -5.90 -7.88 8.69
C GLY A 41 -6.38 -6.56 8.11
N HIS A 42 -5.50 -5.56 7.92
CA HIS A 42 -5.82 -4.28 7.30
C HIS A 42 -5.13 -4.15 5.94
N LEU A 43 -5.88 -3.70 4.93
CA LEU A 43 -5.36 -3.44 3.60
C LEU A 43 -4.59 -2.11 3.58
N VAL A 44 -3.32 -2.20 3.21
CA VAL A 44 -2.39 -1.08 3.00
C VAL A 44 -2.20 -0.93 1.50
N CYS A 45 -2.36 0.28 0.97
CA CYS A 45 -2.27 0.56 -0.47
C CYS A 45 -1.24 1.68 -0.73
N PRO A 46 0.07 1.41 -0.64
CA PRO A 46 1.10 2.44 -0.47
C PRO A 46 1.10 3.53 -1.55
N ASP A 47 0.85 3.17 -2.80
CA ASP A 47 0.87 4.12 -3.92
C ASP A 47 -0.41 4.96 -3.97
N VAL A 48 -1.57 4.37 -3.64
CA VAL A 48 -2.84 5.10 -3.46
C VAL A 48 -2.70 6.07 -2.28
N ASP A 49 -2.21 5.58 -1.14
CA ASP A 49 -2.03 6.34 0.10
C ASP A 49 -1.07 7.51 -0.09
N THR A 50 0.04 7.30 -0.81
CA THR A 50 0.99 8.37 -1.13
C THR A 50 0.34 9.50 -1.94
N VAL A 51 -0.54 9.18 -2.90
CA VAL A 51 -1.27 10.21 -3.66
C VAL A 51 -2.35 10.88 -2.80
N LEU A 52 -3.07 10.12 -1.97
CA LEU A 52 -4.03 10.66 -0.99
C LEU A 52 -3.35 11.68 -0.06
N PHE A 53 -2.21 11.31 0.54
CA PHE A 53 -1.50 12.18 1.48
C PHE A 53 -0.87 13.39 0.78
N ALA A 54 -0.38 13.21 -0.46
CA ALA A 54 0.16 14.32 -1.23
C ALA A 54 -0.94 15.34 -1.57
N GLY A 55 -2.08 14.87 -2.06
CA GLY A 55 -3.23 15.69 -2.42
C GLY A 55 -3.85 16.38 -1.20
N GLY A 56 -4.00 15.66 -0.09
CA GLY A 56 -4.50 16.21 1.17
C GLY A 56 -3.49 17.10 1.92
N GLY A 57 -2.28 17.31 1.38
CA GLY A 57 -1.28 18.20 1.96
C GLY A 57 -0.66 17.69 3.27
N VAL A 58 -0.74 16.38 3.54
CA VAL A 58 -0.27 15.75 4.79
C VAL A 58 0.87 14.75 4.59
N LEU A 59 1.30 14.50 3.35
CA LEU A 59 2.43 13.59 3.05
C LEU A 59 3.72 14.03 3.75
N ASP A 60 4.42 13.08 4.36
CA ASP A 60 5.81 13.29 4.78
C ASP A 60 6.73 13.49 3.56
N ARG A 61 7.28 14.71 3.43
CA ARG A 61 8.15 15.09 2.31
C ARG A 61 9.63 14.77 2.53
N GLU A 62 10.02 14.29 3.71
CA GLU A 62 11.36 13.76 3.98
C GLU A 62 11.48 12.36 3.39
N THR A 63 10.53 11.49 3.73
CA THR A 63 10.51 10.08 3.34
C THR A 63 9.76 9.83 2.03
N TRP A 64 8.79 10.68 1.69
CA TRP A 64 7.84 10.54 0.57
C TRP A 64 6.86 9.37 0.69
N TRP A 65 6.59 8.92 1.91
CA TRP A 65 5.54 7.97 2.26
C TRP A 65 5.03 8.26 3.67
N GLY A 66 3.80 7.85 3.99
CA GLY A 66 3.18 8.11 5.29
C GLY A 66 2.83 9.59 5.53
N ILE A 67 2.33 9.88 6.73
CA ILE A 67 1.82 11.19 7.10
C ILE A 67 2.89 11.97 7.89
N ALA A 68 3.11 13.24 7.53
CA ALA A 68 4.03 14.14 8.21
C ALA A 68 3.65 14.33 9.69
N ASP A 69 4.64 14.23 10.58
CA ASP A 69 4.49 14.32 12.04
C ASP A 69 3.58 13.23 12.66
N ASP A 70 3.41 12.07 11.99
CA ASP A 70 2.60 10.99 12.54
C ASP A 70 3.29 10.31 13.73
N THR A 71 2.48 9.86 14.69
CA THR A 71 2.98 9.06 15.80
C THR A 71 3.03 7.60 15.39
N THR A 72 3.92 6.82 16.00
CA THR A 72 4.08 5.38 15.72
C THR A 72 3.87 4.56 16.99
N ALA A 73 2.97 5.01 17.87
CA ALA A 73 2.79 4.41 19.20
C ALA A 73 2.28 2.98 19.11
N THR A 74 1.35 2.70 18.19
CA THR A 74 0.85 1.34 17.95
C THR A 74 1.97 0.43 17.43
N HIS A 75 2.75 0.92 16.45
CA HIS A 75 3.87 0.16 15.89
C HIS A 75 4.93 -0.17 16.96
N ALA A 76 5.34 0.83 17.75
CA ALA A 76 6.31 0.65 18.83
C ALA A 76 5.82 -0.37 19.88
N GLU A 77 4.52 -0.35 20.20
CA GLU A 77 3.94 -1.31 21.13
C GLU A 77 3.88 -2.74 20.55
N LEU A 78 3.62 -2.89 19.24
CA LEU A 78 3.67 -4.20 18.57
C LEU A 78 5.07 -4.81 18.62
N VAL A 79 6.11 -4.00 18.39
CA VAL A 79 7.51 -4.43 18.53
C VAL A 79 7.83 -4.82 19.98
N ARG A 80 7.46 -3.97 20.95
CA ARG A 80 7.68 -4.23 22.38
C ARG A 80 7.00 -5.53 22.85
N LEU A 81 5.79 -5.81 22.38
CA LEU A 81 5.05 -7.05 22.68
C LEU A 81 5.73 -8.27 22.07
N ALA A 82 6.20 -8.17 20.83
CA ALA A 82 6.94 -9.25 20.17
C ALA A 82 8.22 -9.59 20.92
N ASP A 83 9.01 -8.58 21.29
CA ASP A 83 10.23 -8.74 22.09
C ASP A 83 9.95 -9.42 23.43
N ALA A 84 8.93 -8.93 24.15
CA ALA A 84 8.55 -9.49 25.45
C ALA A 84 8.05 -10.94 25.36
N ALA A 85 7.47 -11.32 24.22
CA ALA A 85 6.99 -12.67 23.95
C ALA A 85 8.05 -13.59 23.29
N GLY A 86 9.23 -13.07 22.94
CA GLY A 86 10.27 -13.83 22.23
C GLY A 86 9.88 -14.17 20.79
N LEU A 87 9.10 -13.31 20.14
CA LEU A 87 8.67 -13.46 18.76
C LEU A 87 9.65 -12.73 17.83
N GLU A 88 10.05 -13.39 16.73
CA GLU A 88 10.89 -12.79 15.69
C GLU A 88 10.26 -11.50 15.10
N THR A 89 11.10 -10.56 14.68
CA THR A 89 10.67 -9.38 13.93
C THR A 89 10.87 -9.63 12.43
N GLY A 90 10.07 -8.98 11.58
CA GLY A 90 10.17 -9.08 10.12
C GLY A 90 8.91 -9.65 9.44
N PRO A 91 8.95 -9.80 8.11
CA PRO A 91 7.81 -10.25 7.32
C PRO A 91 7.33 -11.64 7.73
N ARG A 92 6.02 -11.75 7.97
CA ARG A 92 5.38 -12.99 8.43
C ARG A 92 4.17 -13.30 7.59
N TYR A 93 4.35 -14.06 6.52
CA TYR A 93 3.22 -14.53 5.72
C TYR A 93 2.27 -15.36 6.58
N LEU A 94 0.98 -15.17 6.35
CA LEU A 94 0.01 -16.18 6.77
C LEU A 94 0.20 -17.45 5.93
N ASP A 95 -0.31 -18.58 6.41
CA ASP A 95 -0.17 -19.86 5.72
C ASP A 95 -0.78 -19.85 4.29
N ASP A 96 -0.35 -20.80 3.46
CA ASP A 96 -0.76 -20.86 2.04
C ASP A 96 -2.28 -20.87 1.83
N ALA A 97 -3.03 -21.49 2.76
CA ALA A 97 -4.48 -21.50 2.71
C ALA A 97 -5.07 -20.13 3.06
N ALA A 98 -4.50 -19.43 4.03
CA ALA A 98 -4.87 -18.06 4.38
C ALA A 98 -4.59 -17.11 3.21
N GLN A 99 -3.52 -17.30 2.44
CA GLN A 99 -3.19 -16.42 1.30
C GLN A 99 -4.30 -16.32 0.25
N THR A 100 -5.24 -17.27 0.19
CA THR A 100 -6.31 -17.28 -0.83
C THR A 100 -7.73 -17.23 -0.25
N THR A 101 -7.86 -17.27 1.08
CA THR A 101 -9.14 -17.19 1.78
C THR A 101 -9.38 -15.79 2.34
N GLY A 102 -10.61 -15.49 2.77
CA GLY A 102 -10.96 -14.16 3.28
C GLY A 102 -11.21 -13.16 2.15
N ARG A 103 -10.59 -11.97 2.22
CA ARG A 103 -10.82 -10.89 1.28
C ARG A 103 -10.12 -11.18 -0.05
N GLU A 104 -10.88 -11.18 -1.15
CA GLU A 104 -10.36 -11.48 -2.48
C GLU A 104 -9.27 -10.50 -2.91
N ILE A 105 -9.46 -9.20 -2.67
CA ILE A 105 -8.46 -8.18 -3.00
C ILE A 105 -7.12 -8.38 -2.26
N ALA A 106 -7.08 -9.13 -1.16
CA ALA A 106 -5.85 -9.35 -0.37
C ALA A 106 -5.07 -10.61 -0.79
N ARG A 107 -5.52 -11.34 -1.83
CA ARG A 107 -4.91 -12.61 -2.20
C ARG A 107 -3.41 -12.48 -2.46
N TRP A 108 -2.66 -13.49 -1.98
CA TRP A 108 -1.21 -13.70 -2.11
C TRP A 108 -0.30 -12.71 -1.40
N ARG A 109 -0.85 -11.77 -0.61
CA ARG A 109 -0.10 -10.68 0.03
C ARG A 109 -0.56 -10.41 1.45
N ARG A 110 -0.81 -11.49 2.21
CA ARG A 110 -1.31 -11.43 3.59
C ARG A 110 -0.20 -11.70 4.61
N PHE A 111 -0.01 -10.75 5.51
CA PHE A 111 1.01 -10.76 6.54
C PHE A 111 0.39 -10.62 7.95
N SER A 112 1.00 -11.28 8.92
CA SER A 112 0.73 -11.04 10.33
C SER A 112 1.16 -9.62 10.74
N GLY A 113 0.39 -8.99 11.62
CA GLY A 113 0.72 -7.68 12.20
C GLY A 113 1.66 -7.75 13.42
N VAL A 114 2.20 -8.93 13.75
CA VAL A 114 3.17 -9.04 14.86
C VAL A 114 4.49 -8.40 14.45
N ALA A 115 4.90 -7.36 15.19
CA ALA A 115 6.10 -6.57 14.89
C ALA A 115 6.18 -6.22 13.40
N GLU A 116 5.15 -5.51 12.93
CA GLU A 116 4.99 -5.05 11.55
C GLU A 116 6.35 -4.71 10.94
N PHE A 117 6.69 -5.35 9.82
CA PHE A 117 7.96 -5.10 9.13
C PHE A 117 7.98 -3.77 8.39
N MET A 118 6.82 -3.12 8.28
CA MET A 118 6.62 -1.76 7.79
C MET A 118 6.25 -0.88 8.98
N GLU A 119 6.89 0.28 9.12
CA GLU A 119 6.49 1.26 10.12
C GLU A 119 5.19 1.94 9.67
N ILE A 120 4.11 1.74 10.42
CA ILE A 120 2.79 2.30 10.13
C ILE A 120 2.44 3.33 11.20
N GLY A 121 2.23 4.56 10.76
CA GLY A 121 1.80 5.67 11.62
C GLY A 121 0.39 5.48 12.16
N ASP A 122 0.06 6.13 13.28
CA ASP A 122 -1.23 5.96 13.95
C ASP A 122 -2.37 6.62 13.14
N ARG A 123 -2.12 7.75 12.47
CA ARG A 123 -3.10 8.35 11.54
C ARG A 123 -3.15 7.60 10.21
N ASP A 124 -2.00 7.15 9.71
CA ASP A 124 -1.90 6.29 8.52
C ASP A 124 -2.73 5.00 8.70
N ARG A 125 -2.60 4.36 9.87
CA ARG A 125 -3.42 3.20 10.26
C ARG A 125 -4.92 3.49 10.24
N ALA A 126 -5.36 4.70 10.59
CA ALA A 126 -6.78 5.05 10.54
C ALA A 126 -7.34 4.98 9.11
N VAL A 127 -6.51 5.30 8.11
CA VAL A 127 -6.85 5.14 6.68
C VAL A 127 -7.01 3.66 6.35
N HIS A 128 -6.06 2.81 6.77
CA HIS A 128 -6.11 1.36 6.54
C HIS A 128 -7.34 0.71 7.19
N VAL A 129 -7.66 1.09 8.43
CA VAL A 129 -8.85 0.61 9.15
C VAL A 129 -10.13 1.03 8.43
N THR A 130 -10.22 2.30 8.01
CA THR A 130 -11.39 2.82 7.29
C THR A 130 -11.57 2.12 5.95
N ARG A 131 -10.49 2.03 5.15
CA ARG A 131 -10.48 1.31 3.87
C ARG A 131 -10.97 -0.12 4.03
N THR A 132 -10.37 -0.85 4.96
CA THR A 132 -10.69 -2.26 5.20
C THR A 132 -12.13 -2.44 5.63
N SER A 133 -12.65 -1.57 6.49
CA SER A 133 -14.03 -1.62 6.97
C SER A 133 -15.03 -1.41 5.84
N LEU A 134 -14.78 -0.43 4.96
CA LEU A 134 -15.66 -0.20 3.80
C LEU A 134 -15.61 -1.35 2.79
N LEU A 135 -14.43 -1.96 2.58
CA LEU A 135 -14.32 -3.18 1.78
C LEU A 135 -15.10 -4.35 2.41
N ASP A 136 -15.14 -4.45 3.74
CA ASP A 136 -15.99 -5.42 4.47
C ASP A 136 -17.48 -5.14 4.34
N GLU A 137 -17.86 -3.88 4.19
CA GLU A 137 -19.23 -3.45 3.92
C GLU A 137 -19.66 -3.69 2.47
N GLY A 138 -18.73 -4.14 1.61
CA GLY A 138 -19.00 -4.53 0.22
C GLY A 138 -18.68 -3.47 -0.82
N HIS A 139 -18.01 -2.39 -0.43
CA HIS A 139 -17.48 -1.40 -1.37
C HIS A 139 -16.26 -1.94 -2.13
N THR A 140 -16.07 -1.43 -3.35
CA THR A 140 -14.87 -1.65 -4.17
C THR A 140 -13.70 -0.77 -3.71
N LEU A 141 -12.46 -1.08 -4.08
CA LEU A 141 -11.31 -0.23 -3.77
C LEU A 141 -11.43 1.13 -4.46
N THR A 142 -12.04 1.19 -5.65
CA THR A 142 -12.35 2.43 -6.38
C THR A 142 -13.30 3.32 -5.57
N GLU A 143 -14.43 2.79 -5.09
CA GLU A 143 -15.38 3.54 -4.26
C GLU A 143 -14.78 4.01 -2.93
N VAL A 144 -13.97 3.14 -2.31
CA VAL A 144 -13.27 3.45 -1.06
C VAL A 144 -12.21 4.53 -1.27
N THR A 145 -11.44 4.44 -2.35
CA THR A 145 -10.45 5.45 -2.73
C THR A 145 -11.13 6.79 -2.96
N GLY A 146 -12.27 6.83 -3.66
CA GLY A 146 -13.05 8.06 -3.84
C GLY A 146 -13.55 8.65 -2.51
N THR A 147 -14.05 7.81 -1.61
CA THR A 147 -14.49 8.24 -0.27
C THR A 147 -13.35 8.86 0.54
N LEU A 148 -12.16 8.25 0.50
CA LEU A 148 -10.98 8.77 1.17
C LEU A 148 -10.46 10.03 0.50
N ALA A 149 -10.47 10.10 -0.84
CA ALA A 149 -10.08 11.28 -1.59
C ALA A 149 -10.94 12.50 -1.22
N ASP A 150 -12.27 12.33 -1.14
CA ASP A 150 -13.19 13.36 -0.67
C ASP A 150 -12.87 13.79 0.78
N ALA A 151 -12.57 12.83 1.67
CA ALA A 151 -12.25 13.11 3.07
C ALA A 151 -10.92 13.86 3.26
N PHE A 152 -10.00 13.76 2.29
CA PHE A 152 -8.75 14.51 2.24
C PHE A 152 -8.84 15.78 1.38
N ASP A 153 -10.04 16.14 0.89
CA ASP A 153 -10.29 17.30 0.01
C ASP A 153 -9.41 17.27 -1.26
N LEU A 154 -9.28 16.12 -1.92
CA LEU A 154 -8.50 15.99 -3.16
C LEU A 154 -9.18 16.71 -4.33
N ASP A 155 -8.42 17.54 -5.04
CA ASP A 155 -8.86 18.17 -6.29
C ASP A 155 -8.63 17.28 -7.53
N VAL A 156 -7.85 16.21 -7.41
CA VAL A 156 -7.52 15.28 -8.52
C VAL A 156 -8.41 14.04 -8.47
N ASP A 157 -8.67 13.46 -9.64
CA ASP A 157 -9.43 12.22 -9.78
C ASP A 157 -8.49 11.02 -9.56
N LEU A 158 -8.52 10.43 -8.36
CA LEU A 158 -7.65 9.30 -7.96
C LEU A 158 -8.38 7.97 -8.09
N LEU A 159 -7.80 7.06 -8.87
CA LEU A 159 -8.29 5.70 -9.09
C LEU A 159 -7.20 4.68 -8.76
N PRO A 160 -7.53 3.54 -8.11
CA PRO A 160 -6.65 2.38 -8.17
C PRO A 160 -6.60 1.84 -9.61
N MET A 161 -5.52 1.14 -9.98
CA MET A 161 -5.42 0.55 -11.32
C MET A 161 -6.38 -0.63 -11.57
N SER A 162 -6.93 -1.21 -10.50
CA SER A 162 -7.88 -2.31 -10.52
C SER A 162 -8.52 -2.50 -9.14
N ASP A 163 -9.74 -3.00 -9.11
CA ASP A 163 -10.42 -3.51 -7.91
C ASP A 163 -10.08 -4.98 -7.61
N ASP A 164 -9.38 -5.65 -8.54
CA ASP A 164 -8.96 -7.04 -8.43
C ASP A 164 -7.60 -7.20 -7.75
N PRO A 165 -7.32 -8.37 -7.14
CA PRO A 165 -6.02 -8.63 -6.55
C PRO A 165 -4.91 -8.73 -7.61
N VAL A 166 -3.92 -7.83 -7.53
CA VAL A 166 -2.64 -7.95 -8.22
C VAL A 166 -1.51 -7.91 -7.19
N ALA A 167 -0.56 -8.83 -7.28
CA ALA A 167 0.59 -8.88 -6.37
C ALA A 167 1.91 -8.92 -7.15
N THR A 168 2.80 -7.97 -6.86
CA THR A 168 4.18 -7.96 -7.37
C THR A 168 5.04 -8.89 -6.52
N LEU A 169 5.49 -10.00 -7.11
CA LEU A 169 6.33 -10.99 -6.47
C LEU A 169 7.72 -11.03 -7.11
N ILE A 170 8.74 -11.15 -6.27
CA ILE A 170 10.14 -11.21 -6.65
C ILE A 170 10.63 -12.65 -6.48
N HIS A 171 11.06 -13.25 -7.58
CA HIS A 171 11.79 -14.51 -7.56
C HIS A 171 13.27 -14.21 -7.40
N THR A 172 13.87 -14.63 -6.29
CA THR A 172 15.28 -14.36 -6.00
C THR A 172 16.20 -15.38 -6.66
N GLU A 173 17.45 -15.01 -6.93
CA GLU A 173 18.49 -15.95 -7.40
C GLU A 173 18.77 -17.08 -6.39
N ALA A 174 18.40 -16.89 -5.12
CA ALA A 174 18.47 -17.90 -4.07
C ALA A 174 17.30 -18.91 -4.13
N GLY A 175 16.33 -18.72 -5.03
CA GLY A 175 15.18 -19.62 -5.22
C GLY A 175 13.98 -19.31 -4.32
N GLU A 176 13.95 -18.14 -3.68
CA GLU A 176 12.81 -17.69 -2.88
C GLU A 176 11.80 -16.95 -3.76
N THR A 177 10.54 -16.93 -3.35
CA THR A 177 9.50 -16.05 -3.91
C THR A 177 8.96 -15.20 -2.79
N ILE A 178 9.19 -13.90 -2.86
CA ILE A 178 8.84 -12.93 -1.81
C ILE A 178 8.03 -11.79 -2.41
N HIS A 179 7.13 -11.20 -1.63
CA HIS A 179 6.41 -10.01 -2.03
C HIS A 179 7.35 -8.81 -2.19
N PHE A 180 7.02 -7.88 -3.07
CA PHE A 180 7.82 -6.67 -3.30
C PHE A 180 8.09 -5.88 -2.01
N GLN A 181 7.12 -5.77 -1.12
CA GLN A 181 7.29 -5.09 0.18
C GLN A 181 8.38 -5.76 1.06
N GLU A 182 8.43 -7.09 1.13
CA GLU A 182 9.53 -7.77 1.84
C GLU A 182 10.87 -7.51 1.15
N TYR A 183 10.91 -7.65 -0.18
CA TYR A 183 12.13 -7.42 -0.96
C TYR A 183 12.70 -6.01 -0.72
N TRP A 184 11.84 -4.99 -0.78
CA TRP A 184 12.25 -3.60 -0.74
C TRP A 184 12.40 -3.04 0.67
N VAL A 185 11.42 -3.28 1.57
CA VAL A 185 11.39 -2.69 2.91
C VAL A 185 12.28 -3.45 3.87
N ASP A 186 12.08 -4.77 3.99
CA ASP A 186 12.80 -5.60 4.95
C ASP A 186 14.21 -5.95 4.45
N ARG A 187 14.30 -6.44 3.20
CA ARG A 187 15.55 -6.91 2.61
C ARG A 187 16.31 -5.83 1.83
N ARG A 188 15.84 -4.58 1.84
CA ARG A 188 16.52 -3.39 1.29
C ARG A 188 16.94 -3.49 -0.18
N GLY A 189 16.25 -4.32 -0.95
CA GLY A 189 16.58 -4.60 -2.36
C GLY A 189 17.95 -5.28 -2.55
N GLU A 190 18.50 -5.90 -1.50
CA GLU A 190 19.80 -6.58 -1.56
C GLU A 190 19.77 -7.95 -2.27
N PRO A 191 18.70 -8.78 -2.17
CA PRO A 191 18.66 -10.06 -2.85
C PRO A 191 18.79 -9.91 -4.38
N GLY A 192 19.57 -10.80 -5.02
CA GLY A 192 19.61 -10.86 -6.48
C GLY A 192 18.23 -11.23 -7.06
N VAL A 193 17.76 -10.48 -8.06
CA VAL A 193 16.47 -10.72 -8.73
C VAL A 193 16.67 -11.62 -9.94
N ALA A 194 16.00 -12.77 -9.94
CA ALA A 194 15.97 -13.69 -11.08
C ALA A 194 14.80 -13.39 -12.02
N ASP A 195 13.62 -13.09 -11.47
CA ASP A 195 12.41 -12.78 -12.24
C ASP A 195 11.39 -11.97 -11.40
N VAL A 196 10.42 -11.33 -12.08
CA VAL A 196 9.33 -10.57 -11.47
C VAL A 196 7.99 -11.12 -11.97
N GLU A 197 7.14 -11.59 -11.05
CA GLU A 197 5.80 -12.10 -11.33
C GLU A 197 4.73 -11.07 -10.92
N PHE A 198 3.78 -10.80 -11.81
CA PHE A 198 2.57 -10.02 -11.51
C PHE A 198 1.39 -10.96 -11.34
N ARG A 199 1.27 -11.55 -10.14
CA ARG A 199 0.26 -12.58 -9.88
C ARG A 199 -1.14 -11.96 -9.87
N GLY A 200 -2.08 -12.55 -10.60
CA GLY A 200 -3.45 -12.07 -10.75
C GLY A 200 -3.67 -11.08 -11.90
N ALA A 201 -2.61 -10.47 -12.44
CA ALA A 201 -2.74 -9.41 -13.45
C ALA A 201 -3.42 -9.85 -14.76
N ALA A 202 -3.34 -11.13 -15.13
CA ALA A 202 -3.97 -11.65 -16.35
C ALA A 202 -5.51 -11.75 -16.25
N ASP A 203 -6.03 -11.84 -15.03
CA ASP A 203 -7.46 -12.00 -14.74
C ASP A 203 -8.09 -10.71 -14.18
N ALA A 204 -7.26 -9.70 -13.85
CA ALA A 204 -7.70 -8.42 -13.31
C ALA A 204 -8.34 -7.51 -14.38
N GLU A 205 -9.40 -6.80 -13.99
CA GLU A 205 -10.06 -5.79 -14.80
C GLU A 205 -9.64 -4.36 -14.36
N PRO A 206 -9.45 -3.43 -15.31
CA PRO A 206 -9.15 -2.03 -15.03
C PRO A 206 -10.38 -1.21 -14.62
#